data_AF-A0A151QW80-F1
#
_entry.id   AF-A0A151QW80-F1
#
_cell.length_a   1.000
_cell.length_b   1.000
_cell.length_c   1.000
_cell.angle_alpha   90.00
_cell.angle_beta   90.00
_cell.angle_gamma   90.00
#
_symmetry.space_group_name_H-M   'P 1'
#
loop_
_entity.id
_entity.type
_entity.pdbx_description
1 polymer ?
#
loop_
_entity_poly.entity_id
_entity_poly.type
_entity_poly.pdbx_seq_one_letter_code
_entity_poly.pdbx_strand_id
1 'polypeptide(L)'
;WIFKVEQFFDYYNTPETQRFTIIAVHMDKEVAPWFQMIMKNQPFQSWKEFTRALEIEFGPSSYECPRSTLFQLTQSGSVKDYYYEFTALSNRVSGVTIDALLDFFLSGLNFDIKRDVLAHGPDSILKAVSLAHLFEEK
;
A
#
# COMPACT_ATOMS: atom_id res chain seq x y z
N TRP A 1 -1.38 -2.71 8.05
CA TRP A 1 -1.26 -2.95 9.51
C TRP A 1 0.17 -2.73 9.97
N ILE A 2 1.16 -3.41 9.38
CA ILE A 2 2.60 -3.28 9.69
C ILE A 2 3.03 -1.82 9.83
N PHE A 3 2.76 -0.99 8.81
CA PHE A 3 3.04 0.45 8.84
C PHE A 3 2.53 1.15 10.11
N LYS A 4 1.29 0.90 10.55
CA LYS A 4 0.73 1.54 11.75
C LYS A 4 1.47 1.13 13.03
N VAL A 5 1.88 -0.13 13.11
CA VAL A 5 2.62 -0.67 14.26
C VAL A 5 4.05 -0.13 14.30
N GLU A 6 4.69 -0.01 13.14
CA GLU A 6 6.01 0.62 13.03
C GLU A 6 5.97 2.08 13.45
N GLN A 7 4.99 2.85 12.98
CA GLN A 7 4.79 4.24 13.43
C GLN A 7 4.58 4.33 14.94
N PHE A 8 3.85 3.38 15.55
CA PHE A 8 3.70 3.33 17.00
C PHE A 8 5.04 3.08 17.70
N PHE A 9 5.81 2.08 17.25
CA PHE A 9 7.10 1.77 17.86
C PHE A 9 8.12 2.89 17.71
N ASP A 10 8.14 3.55 16.55
CA ASP A 10 9.03 4.68 16.29
C ASP A 10 8.66 5.87 17.18
N TYR A 11 7.37 6.21 17.30
CA TYR A 11 6.91 7.30 18.14
C TYR A 11 7.27 7.09 19.63
N TYR A 12 7.09 5.87 20.15
CA TYR A 12 7.39 5.55 21.55
C TYR A 12 8.82 5.08 21.80
N ASN A 13 9.68 5.07 20.78
CA ASN A 13 11.04 4.48 20.85
C ASN A 13 11.03 3.06 21.47
N THR A 14 10.07 2.24 21.05
CA THR A 14 9.86 0.91 21.65
C THR A 14 11.02 -0.04 21.32
N PRO A 15 11.75 -0.56 22.34
CA PRO A 15 12.82 -1.52 22.14
C PRO A 15 12.33 -2.79 21.44
N GLU A 16 13.14 -3.37 20.55
CA GLU A 16 12.77 -4.57 19.79
C GLU A 16 12.36 -5.75 20.69
N THR A 17 12.99 -5.87 21.86
CA THR A 17 12.66 -6.88 22.89
C THR A 17 11.24 -6.78 23.43
N GLN A 18 10.60 -5.60 23.35
CA GLN A 18 9.23 -5.37 23.84
C GLN A 18 8.19 -5.45 22.72
N ARG A 19 8.61 -5.32 21.45
CA ARG A 19 7.69 -5.26 20.30
C ARG A 19 6.82 -6.50 20.22
N PHE A 20 7.40 -7.69 20.39
CA PHE A 20 6.66 -8.95 20.30
C PHE A 20 5.59 -9.12 21.40
N THR A 21 5.88 -8.65 22.61
CA THR A 21 4.91 -8.67 23.71
C THR A 21 3.73 -7.73 23.42
N ILE A 22 4.03 -6.56 22.86
CA ILE A 22 3.00 -5.56 22.52
C ILE A 22 2.15 -6.03 21.34
N ILE A 23 2.74 -6.52 20.24
CA ILE A 23 1.94 -6.95 19.09
C ILE A 23 1.07 -8.16 19.39
N ALA A 24 1.47 -9.03 20.33
CA ALA A 24 0.73 -10.24 20.65
C ALA A 24 -0.70 -9.93 21.11
N VAL A 25 -0.92 -8.80 21.79
CA VAL A 25 -2.26 -8.35 22.22
C VAL A 25 -3.08 -7.71 21.10
N HIS A 26 -2.45 -7.41 19.97
CA HIS A 26 -3.09 -6.79 18.78
C HIS A 26 -3.32 -7.80 17.65
N MET A 27 -2.95 -9.07 17.84
CA MET A 27 -3.29 -10.13 16.89
C MET A 27 -4.74 -10.55 17.11
N ASP A 28 -5.54 -10.45 16.05
CA ASP A 28 -6.95 -10.78 16.06
C ASP A 28 -7.32 -11.72 14.92
N LYS A 29 -8.52 -12.30 15.01
CA LYS A 29 -9.12 -13.15 13.96
C LYS A 29 -8.20 -14.29 13.55
N GLU A 30 -8.07 -14.52 12.25
CA GLU A 30 -7.26 -15.59 11.64
C GLU A 30 -5.75 -15.45 11.86
N VAL A 31 -5.26 -14.26 12.21
CA VAL A 31 -3.82 -14.02 12.47
C VAL A 31 -3.41 -14.55 13.84
N ALA A 32 -4.30 -14.51 14.84
CA ALA A 32 -3.93 -14.86 16.22
C ALA A 32 -3.55 -16.34 16.40
N PRO A 33 -4.31 -17.34 15.90
CA PRO A 33 -3.91 -18.75 16.01
C PRO A 33 -2.60 -19.06 15.26
N TRP A 34 -2.41 -18.47 14.07
CA TRP A 34 -1.17 -18.61 13.30
C TRP A 34 0.03 -18.06 14.08
N PHE A 35 -0.10 -16.85 14.64
CA PHE A 35 0.95 -16.21 15.41
C PHE A 35 1.32 -17.03 16.66
N GLN A 36 0.33 -17.54 17.39
CA GLN A 36 0.54 -18.42 18.55
C GLN A 36 1.27 -19.71 18.16
N MET A 37 0.90 -20.34 17.05
CA MET A 37 1.53 -21.56 16.56
C MET A 37 3.01 -21.32 16.24
N ILE A 38 3.34 -20.24 15.53
CA ILE A 38 4.74 -19.94 15.20
C ILE A 38 5.53 -19.63 16.47
N MET A 39 5.03 -18.74 17.33
CA MET A 39 5.71 -18.37 18.58
C MET A 39 5.94 -19.57 19.52
N LYS A 40 5.11 -20.62 19.45
CA LYS A 40 5.29 -21.85 20.24
C LYS A 40 6.38 -22.77 19.68
N ASN A 41 6.50 -22.88 18.35
CA ASN A 41 7.39 -23.84 17.70
C ASN A 41 8.75 -23.22 17.35
N GLN A 42 8.74 -22.03 16.77
CA GLN A 42 9.92 -21.29 16.35
C GLN A 42 9.64 -19.78 16.48
N PRO A 43 9.93 -19.18 17.65
CA PRO A 43 9.77 -17.74 17.85
C PRO A 43 10.59 -16.94 16.83
N PHE A 44 10.00 -15.86 16.33
CA PHE A 44 10.70 -14.91 15.46
C PHE A 44 11.91 -14.30 16.18
N GLN A 45 13.03 -14.20 15.48
CA GLN A 45 14.29 -13.68 16.02
C GLN A 45 14.47 -12.18 15.76
N SER A 46 13.67 -11.61 14.85
CA SER A 46 13.71 -10.18 14.53
C SER A 46 12.36 -9.68 14.03
N TRP A 47 12.13 -8.38 14.15
CA TRP A 47 10.95 -7.72 13.59
C TRP A 47 10.82 -7.95 12.07
N LYS A 48 11.95 -7.98 11.37
CA LYS A 48 12.01 -8.22 9.91
C LYS A 48 11.55 -9.63 9.53
N GLU A 49 11.88 -10.62 10.34
CA GLU A 49 11.44 -12.01 10.11
C GLU A 49 9.92 -12.13 10.29
N PHE A 50 9.40 -11.53 11.36
CA PHE A 50 7.96 -11.51 11.64
C PHE A 50 7.16 -10.82 10.53
N THR A 51 7.53 -9.61 10.15
CA THR A 51 6.83 -8.84 9.11
C THR A 51 6.83 -9.58 7.78
N ARG A 52 7.97 -10.18 7.39
CA ARG A 52 8.06 -11.02 6.19
C ARG A 52 7.15 -12.25 6.26
N ALA A 53 7.14 -12.97 7.38
CA ALA A 53 6.27 -14.13 7.53
C ALA A 53 4.78 -13.75 7.47
N LEU A 54 4.42 -12.62 8.08
CA LEU A 54 3.06 -12.08 8.05
C LEU A 54 2.64 -11.70 6.63
N GLU A 55 3.53 -11.09 5.86
CA GLU A 55 3.29 -10.77 4.44
C GLU A 55 3.18 -12.02 3.56
N ILE A 56 3.92 -13.09 3.85
CA ILE A 56 3.81 -14.35 3.11
C ILE A 56 2.46 -15.03 3.37
N GLU A 57 2.01 -15.05 4.62
CA GLU A 57 0.79 -15.76 5.02
C GLU A 57 -0.49 -14.96 4.71
N PHE A 58 -0.48 -13.66 4.99
CA PHE A 58 -1.68 -12.80 4.93
C PHE A 58 -1.53 -11.60 3.98
N GLY A 59 -0.35 -11.43 3.39
CA GLY A 59 -0.21 -10.47 2.30
C GLY A 59 -0.88 -11.00 1.02
N PRO A 60 -0.97 -10.17 -0.01
CA PRO A 60 -1.40 -10.65 -1.31
C PRO A 60 -0.41 -11.65 -1.85
N SER A 61 -0.96 -12.57 -2.61
CA SER A 61 -0.22 -13.61 -3.30
C SER A 61 0.98 -13.05 -4.08
N SER A 62 2.13 -13.70 -3.96
CA SER A 62 3.34 -13.42 -4.76
C SER A 62 3.13 -13.63 -6.27
N TYR A 63 2.01 -14.25 -6.68
CA TYR A 63 1.57 -14.34 -8.07
C TYR A 63 0.90 -13.06 -8.58
N GLU A 64 0.46 -12.17 -7.69
CA GLU A 64 0.09 -10.82 -8.08
C GLU A 64 1.37 -10.06 -8.36
N CYS A 65 1.67 -9.81 -9.63
CA CYS A 65 2.75 -8.92 -10.03
C CYS A 65 2.29 -7.47 -9.80
N PRO A 66 2.61 -6.81 -8.67
CA PRO A 66 1.97 -5.54 -8.32
C PRO A 66 2.33 -4.45 -9.32
N ARG A 67 3.50 -4.59 -9.96
CA ARG A 67 3.97 -3.69 -11.01
C ARG A 67 3.16 -3.83 -12.30
N SER A 68 2.79 -5.05 -12.71
CA SER A 68 1.91 -5.23 -13.88
C SER A 68 0.47 -4.82 -13.55
N THR A 69 0.00 -5.11 -12.34
CA THR A 69 -1.33 -4.69 -11.89
C THR A 69 -1.42 -3.16 -11.84
N LEU A 70 -0.40 -2.47 -11.31
CA LEU A 70 -0.33 -1.00 -11.31
C LEU A 70 -0.32 -0.44 -12.74
N PHE A 71 0.45 -1.06 -13.65
CA PHE A 71 0.51 -0.62 -15.04
C PHE A 71 -0.82 -0.81 -15.79
N GLN A 72 -1.59 -1.83 -15.44
CA GLN A 72 -2.90 -2.13 -16.04
C GLN A 72 -4.07 -1.45 -15.30
N LEU A 73 -3.79 -0.76 -14.19
CA LEU A 73 -4.83 -0.18 -13.35
C LEU A 73 -5.54 0.94 -14.12
N THR A 74 -6.84 0.80 -14.28
CA THR A 74 -7.71 1.77 -14.93
C THR A 74 -8.83 2.18 -13.99
N GLN A 75 -9.29 3.42 -14.10
CA GLN A 75 -10.36 3.97 -13.29
C GLN A 75 -11.68 3.26 -13.60
N SER A 76 -12.13 2.39 -12.69
CA SER A 76 -13.41 1.67 -12.76
C SER A 76 -14.42 2.22 -11.74
N GLY A 77 -14.70 3.53 -11.81
CA GLY A 77 -15.59 4.19 -10.87
C GLY A 77 -15.12 5.60 -10.55
N SER A 78 -15.20 5.98 -9.26
CA SER A 78 -14.78 7.31 -8.84
C SER A 78 -13.26 7.49 -8.89
N VAL A 79 -12.79 8.72 -9.08
CA VAL A 79 -11.37 9.09 -8.98
C VAL A 79 -10.85 8.78 -7.58
N LYS A 80 -11.71 8.87 -6.55
CA LYS A 80 -11.35 8.55 -5.16
C LYS A 80 -11.01 7.08 -4.99
N ASP A 81 -11.85 6.19 -5.51
CA ASP A 81 -11.64 4.74 -5.41
C ASP A 81 -10.41 4.33 -6.23
N TYR A 82 -10.30 4.87 -7.45
CA TYR A 82 -9.11 4.68 -8.29
C TYR A 82 -7.81 5.13 -7.60
N TYR A 83 -7.80 6.31 -6.98
CA TYR A 83 -6.64 6.81 -6.26
C TYR A 83 -6.30 5.96 -5.02
N TYR A 84 -7.31 5.44 -4.32
CA TYR A 84 -7.10 4.50 -3.23
C TYR A 84 -6.41 3.21 -3.70
N GLU A 85 -6.88 2.60 -4.79
CA GLU A 85 -6.25 1.41 -5.37
C GLU A 85 -4.84 1.71 -5.90
N PHE A 86 -4.68 2.84 -6.58
CA PHE A 86 -3.40 3.28 -7.14
C PHE A 86 -2.33 3.44 -6.05
N THR A 87 -2.66 4.09 -4.93
CA THR A 87 -1.72 4.27 -3.82
C THR A 87 -1.42 2.95 -3.11
N ALA A 88 -2.41 2.08 -2.93
CA ALA A 88 -2.21 0.74 -2.37
C ALA A 88 -1.24 -0.11 -3.20
N LEU A 89 -1.36 -0.06 -4.54
CA LEU A 89 -0.45 -0.76 -5.46
C LEU A 89 0.92 -0.09 -5.54
N SER A 90 0.98 1.24 -5.60
CA SER A 90 2.24 1.99 -5.69
C SER A 90 3.15 1.72 -4.49
N ASN A 91 2.58 1.60 -3.28
CA ASN A 91 3.32 1.28 -2.05
C ASN A 91 3.95 -0.13 -2.05
N ARG A 92 3.57 -1.00 -3.00
CA ARG A 92 4.08 -2.37 -3.14
C ARG A 92 5.10 -2.54 -4.24
N VAL A 93 5.31 -1.50 -5.06
CA VAL A 93 6.20 -1.56 -6.22
C VAL A 93 7.53 -0.90 -5.86
N SER A 94 8.62 -1.63 -6.09
CA SER A 94 9.99 -1.15 -5.91
C SER A 94 10.62 -0.77 -7.26
N GLY A 95 11.48 0.25 -7.27
CA GLY A 95 12.27 0.61 -8.46
C GLY A 95 11.52 1.35 -9.57
N VAL A 96 10.38 1.97 -9.25
CA VAL A 96 9.64 2.86 -10.18
C VAL A 96 9.86 4.31 -9.73
N THR A 97 10.15 5.20 -10.69
CA THR A 97 10.37 6.63 -10.42
C THR A 97 9.05 7.34 -10.15
N ILE A 98 9.11 8.51 -9.49
CA ILE A 98 7.91 9.34 -9.24
C ILE A 98 7.28 9.78 -10.57
N ASP A 99 8.09 10.11 -11.57
CA ASP A 99 7.59 10.48 -12.91
C ASP A 99 6.85 9.31 -13.57
N ALA A 100 7.37 8.09 -13.46
CA ALA A 100 6.69 6.91 -13.98
C ALA A 100 5.38 6.62 -13.23
N LEU A 101 5.33 6.86 -11.91
CA LEU A 101 4.08 6.76 -11.16
C LEU A 101 3.05 7.82 -11.61
N LEU A 102 3.49 9.05 -11.88
CA LEU A 102 2.62 10.08 -12.45
C LEU A 102 2.09 9.64 -13.81
N ASP A 103 2.94 9.13 -14.70
CA ASP A 103 2.53 8.62 -16.01
C ASP A 103 1.52 7.47 -15.87
N PHE A 104 1.74 6.54 -14.93
CA PHE A 104 0.80 5.45 -14.66
C PHE A 104 -0.55 5.96 -14.17
N PHE A 105 -0.56 6.90 -13.22
CA PHE A 105 -1.80 7.52 -12.73
C PHE A 105 -2.56 8.21 -13.87
N LEU A 106 -1.88 9.04 -14.65
CA LEU A 106 -2.49 9.73 -15.81
C LEU A 106 -2.97 8.75 -16.87
N SER A 107 -2.26 7.63 -17.06
CA SER A 107 -2.60 6.63 -18.07
C SER A 107 -3.89 5.89 -17.75
N GLY A 108 -4.15 5.62 -16.48
CA GLY A 108 -5.29 4.84 -16.01
C GLY A 108 -6.57 5.65 -15.76
N LEU A 109 -6.51 6.98 -15.76
CA LEU A 109 -7.71 7.83 -15.68
C LEU A 109 -8.66 7.60 -16.87
N ASN A 110 -9.95 7.77 -16.62
CA ASN A 110 -10.97 7.74 -17.67
C ASN A 110 -10.68 8.81 -18.75
N PHE A 111 -10.98 8.48 -20.01
CA PHE A 111 -10.57 9.30 -21.15
C PHE A 111 -10.97 10.78 -21.04
N ASP A 112 -12.21 11.06 -20.63
CA ASP A 112 -12.73 12.43 -20.52
C ASP A 112 -11.98 13.24 -19.45
N ILE A 113 -11.81 12.67 -18.25
CA ILE A 113 -11.06 13.28 -17.15
C ILE A 113 -9.59 13.44 -17.53
N LYS A 114 -8.98 12.38 -18.08
CA LYS A 114 -7.57 12.35 -18.48
C LYS A 114 -7.24 13.48 -19.45
N ARG A 115 -8.07 13.70 -20.46
CA ARG A 115 -7.86 14.75 -21.46
C ARG A 115 -7.79 16.13 -20.79
N ASP A 116 -8.75 16.40 -19.90
CA ASP A 116 -8.87 17.70 -19.24
C ASP A 116 -7.74 17.91 -18.21
N VAL A 117 -7.34 16.84 -17.49
CA VAL A 117 -6.16 16.85 -16.60
C VAL A 117 -4.88 17.14 -17.38
N LEU A 118 -4.64 16.43 -18.50
CA LEU A 118 -3.45 16.60 -19.32
C LEU A 118 -3.34 18.01 -19.92
N ALA A 119 -4.46 18.63 -20.28
CA ALA A 119 -4.49 20.01 -20.78
C ALA A 119 -3.92 21.03 -19.77
N HIS A 120 -3.92 20.69 -18.48
CA HIS A 120 -3.40 21.54 -17.40
C HIS A 120 -1.94 21.24 -17.01
N GLY A 121 -1.29 20.26 -17.65
CA GLY A 121 0.12 19.92 -17.43
C GLY A 121 0.47 19.67 -15.96
N PRO A 122 -0.07 18.60 -15.34
CA PRO A 122 0.34 18.23 -13.99
C PRO A 122 1.80 17.77 -13.98
N ASP A 123 2.55 18.22 -12.98
CA ASP A 123 3.96 17.93 -12.73
C ASP A 123 4.15 17.06 -11.47
N SER A 124 3.05 16.66 -10.85
CA SER A 124 3.04 15.85 -9.64
C SER A 124 1.74 15.05 -9.53
N ILE A 125 1.82 13.90 -8.86
CA ILE A 125 0.65 13.04 -8.59
C ILE A 125 -0.41 13.83 -7.83
N LEU A 126 -0.01 14.63 -6.83
CA LEU A 126 -0.94 15.43 -6.03
C LEU A 126 -1.74 16.42 -6.90
N LYS A 127 -1.08 17.12 -7.82
CA LYS A 127 -1.73 18.04 -8.76
C LYS A 127 -2.64 17.28 -9.73
N ALA A 128 -2.18 16.14 -10.26
CA ALA A 128 -2.98 15.30 -11.14
C ALA A 128 -4.27 14.80 -10.46
N VAL A 129 -4.17 14.32 -9.22
CA VAL A 129 -5.31 13.85 -8.40
C VAL A 129 -6.30 14.99 -8.14
N SER A 130 -5.79 16.17 -7.77
CA SER A 130 -6.63 17.34 -7.51
C SER A 130 -7.42 17.77 -8.75
N LEU A 131 -6.76 17.79 -9.92
CA LEU A 131 -7.41 18.08 -11.20
C LEU A 131 -8.41 16.98 -11.59
N ALA A 132 -8.06 15.71 -11.37
CA ALA A 132 -8.94 14.59 -11.70
C ALA A 132 -10.26 14.66 -10.91
N HIS A 133 -10.20 14.98 -9.61
CA HIS A 133 -11.40 15.22 -8.80
C HIS A 133 -12.21 16.40 -9.31
N LEU A 134 -11.56 17.52 -9.65
CA LEU A 134 -12.25 18.70 -10.18
C LEU A 134 -13.05 18.40 -11.46
N PHE A 135 -12.51 17.57 -12.36
CA PHE A 135 -13.17 17.21 -13.61
C PHE A 135 -14.18 16.07 -13.48
N GLU A 136 -14.11 15.27 -12.42
CA GLU A 136 -15.13 14.27 -12.11
C GLU A 136 -16.44 14.91 -11.60
N GLU A 137 -16.37 16.04 -10.91
CA GLU A 137 -17.54 16.75 -10.36
C GLU A 137 -18.28 17.63 -11.40
N LYS A 138 -17.81 17.67 -12.65
CA LYS A 138 -18.29 18.54 -13.73
C LYS A 138 -19.35 17.87 -14.59
#